data_AF-A0AAD7NMH1-F1
#
_entry.id   AF-A0AAD7NMH1-F1
#
_cell.length_a   1.000
_cell.length_b   1.000
_cell.length_c   1.000
_cell.angle_alpha   90.00
_cell.angle_beta   90.00
_cell.angle_gamma   90.00
#
_symmetry.space_group_name_H-M   'P 1'
#
loop_
_entity.id
_entity.type
_entity.pdbx_description
1 polymer ?
#
loop_
_entity_poly.entity_id
_entity_poly.type
_entity_poly.pdbx_seq_one_letter_code
_entity_poly.pdbx_strand_id
1 'polypeptide(L)'
;MPIRIIATINRLPHISFEQFDKHWAEIHGPLVAALPAVKSGVVKYKQFHISAEANALLAAKGLVVIPHDGVVEWEAEKLEDILELWASEEVANTLLPDEKNFFERSSVQVIAGDWIQ
;
A
#
# COMPACT_ATOMS: atom_id res chain seq x y z
N MET A 1 21.80 1.32 -1.07
CA MET A 1 20.61 2.11 -1.45
C MET A 1 19.43 1.39 -0.85
N PRO A 2 18.44 2.08 -0.29
CA PRO A 2 17.30 1.43 0.34
C PRO A 2 16.48 0.68 -0.71
N ILE A 3 16.15 -0.56 -0.41
CA ILE A 3 15.26 -1.40 -1.21
C ILE A 3 13.83 -0.90 -1.07
N ARG A 4 13.06 -0.98 -2.16
CA ARG A 4 11.63 -0.69 -2.15
C ARG A 4 10.83 -1.87 -2.63
N ILE A 5 9.65 -2.04 -2.04
CA ILE A 5 8.59 -2.88 -2.56
C ILE A 5 7.41 -1.98 -2.92
N ILE A 6 7.02 -2.01 -4.19
CA ILE A 6 5.80 -1.37 -4.67
C ILE A 6 4.73 -2.44 -4.78
N ALA A 7 3.55 -2.19 -4.22
CA ALA A 7 2.42 -3.11 -4.33
C ALA A 7 1.15 -2.41 -4.82
N THR A 8 0.41 -3.08 -5.71
CA THR A 8 -0.89 -2.61 -6.21
C THR A 8 -2.02 -3.12 -5.33
N ILE A 9 -2.98 -2.26 -5.00
CA ILE A 9 -4.11 -2.57 -4.13
C ILE A 9 -5.42 -2.48 -4.93
N ASN A 10 -6.30 -3.48 -4.73
CA ASN A 10 -7.67 -3.45 -5.26
C ASN A 10 -8.66 -3.56 -4.10
N ARG A 11 -9.64 -2.67 -4.08
CA ARG A 11 -10.68 -2.69 -3.05
C ARG A 11 -11.54 -3.94 -3.16
N LEU A 12 -12.26 -4.27 -2.08
CA LEU A 12 -13.26 -5.33 -2.14
C LEU A 12 -14.38 -4.99 -3.15
N PRO A 13 -14.90 -5.96 -3.91
CA PRO A 13 -15.89 -5.69 -4.97
C PRO A 13 -17.20 -5.03 -4.49
N HIS A 14 -17.51 -5.14 -3.20
CA HIS A 14 -18.75 -4.68 -2.60
C HIS A 14 -18.65 -3.32 -1.89
N ILE A 15 -17.47 -2.69 -1.86
CA ILE A 15 -17.29 -1.35 -1.28
C ILE A 15 -17.01 -0.31 -2.37
N SER A 16 -17.42 0.94 -2.12
CA SER A 16 -17.12 2.05 -3.03
C SER A 16 -15.64 2.45 -2.96
N PHE A 17 -15.16 3.15 -3.98
CA PHE A 17 -13.79 3.68 -4.00
C PHE A 17 -13.60 4.67 -2.85
N GLU A 18 -14.58 5.55 -2.60
CA GLU A 18 -14.54 6.50 -1.48
C GLU A 18 -14.44 5.81 -0.12
N GLN A 19 -15.18 4.71 0.08
CA GLN A 19 -15.10 3.92 1.31
C GLN A 19 -13.71 3.29 1.48
N PHE A 20 -13.17 2.71 0.41
CA PHE A 20 -11.81 2.16 0.38
C PHE A 20 -10.77 3.23 0.71
N ASP A 21 -10.79 4.34 -0.04
CA ASP A 21 -9.80 5.41 0.02
C ASP A 21 -9.76 6.04 1.41
N LYS A 22 -10.94 6.33 1.97
CA LYS A 22 -11.10 6.87 3.32
C LYS A 22 -10.65 5.89 4.39
N HIS A 23 -11.07 4.62 4.33
CA HIS A 23 -10.66 3.61 5.31
C HIS A 23 -9.14 3.42 5.28
N TRP A 24 -8.57 3.39 4.08
CA TRP A 24 -7.14 3.19 3.88
C TRP A 24 -6.31 4.34 4.46
N ALA A 25 -6.74 5.59 4.23
CA ALA A 25 -6.05 6.78 4.74
C ALA A 25 -6.27 7.01 6.25
N GLU A 26 -7.52 6.89 6.72
CA GLU A 26 -7.91 7.34 8.06
C GLU A 26 -7.83 6.24 9.13
N ILE A 27 -7.88 4.97 8.74
CA ILE A 27 -7.87 3.82 9.67
C ILE A 27 -6.59 3.00 9.47
N HIS A 28 -6.40 2.44 8.28
CA HIS A 28 -5.30 1.53 8.02
C HIS A 28 -3.93 2.22 8.09
N GLY A 29 -3.81 3.42 7.49
CA GLY A 29 -2.57 4.21 7.53
C GLY A 29 -2.06 4.46 8.96
N PRO A 30 -2.89 4.96 9.89
CA PRO A 30 -2.53 5.10 11.29
C PRO A 30 -2.15 3.79 11.99
N LEU A 31 -2.81 2.67 11.67
CA LEU A 31 -2.45 1.36 12.21
C LEU A 31 -1.04 0.95 11.76
N VAL A 32 -0.70 1.14 10.48
CA VAL A 32 0.65 0.86 9.96
C VAL A 32 1.68 1.79 10.60
N ALA A 33 1.39 3.08 10.73
CA ALA A 33 2.28 4.07 11.34
C ALA A 33 2.58 3.79 12.83
N ALA A 34 1.67 3.09 13.52
CA ALA A 34 1.84 2.70 14.91
C ALA A 34 2.76 1.49 15.10
N LEU A 35 3.07 0.72 14.05
CA LEU A 35 3.94 -0.46 14.14
C LEU A 35 5.36 -0.06 14.57
N PRO A 36 6.03 -0.81 15.46
CA PRO A 36 7.33 -0.43 16.00
C PRO A 36 8.40 -0.12 14.95
N ALA A 37 8.51 -0.95 13.90
CA ALA A 37 9.48 -0.76 12.81
C ALA A 37 9.18 0.48 11.95
N VAL A 38 7.89 0.81 11.79
CA VAL A 38 7.47 2.00 11.04
C VAL A 38 7.68 3.27 11.87
N LYS A 39 7.28 3.22 13.14
CA LYS A 39 7.43 4.31 14.10
C LYS A 39 8.90 4.66 14.36
N SER A 40 9.80 3.69 14.35
CA SER A 40 11.24 3.90 14.50
C SER A 40 11.93 4.33 13.20
N GLY A 41 11.25 4.22 12.06
CA GLY A 41 11.77 4.56 10.73
C GLY A 41 12.66 3.49 10.10
N VAL A 42 12.76 2.30 10.70
CA VAL A 42 13.45 1.13 10.11
C VAL A 42 12.78 0.70 8.81
N VAL A 43 11.45 0.71 8.80
CA VAL A 43 10.63 0.53 7.60
C VAL A 43 9.83 1.81 7.37
N LYS A 44 9.76 2.30 6.14
CA LYS A 44 8.87 3.39 5.76
C LYS A 44 7.72 2.85 4.93
N TYR A 45 6.55 3.45 5.14
CA TYR A 45 5.31 3.11 4.45
C TYR A 45 4.74 4.37 3.81
N LYS A 46 4.37 4.30 2.53
CA LYS A 46 3.71 5.40 1.82
C LYS A 46 2.53 4.87 1.02
N GLN A 47 1.42 5.60 1.08
CA GLN A 47 0.23 5.33 0.27
C GLN A 47 0.19 6.27 -0.93
N PHE A 48 -0.13 5.71 -2.09
CA PHE A 48 -0.43 6.44 -3.31
C PHE A 48 -1.92 6.27 -3.60
N HIS A 49 -2.66 7.34 -3.33
CA HIS A 49 -4.10 7.42 -3.54
C HIS A 49 -4.41 7.87 -4.97
N ILE A 50 -5.42 7.24 -5.56
CA ILE A 50 -5.78 7.50 -6.95
C ILE A 50 -6.53 8.82 -7.08
N SER A 51 -6.09 9.67 -8.02
CA SER A 51 -6.86 10.82 -8.48
C SER A 51 -7.65 10.45 -9.74
N ALA A 52 -8.98 10.37 -9.59
CA ALA A 52 -9.88 10.11 -10.72
C ALA A 52 -9.76 11.16 -11.83
N GLU A 53 -9.57 12.43 -11.45
CA GLU A 53 -9.38 13.54 -12.39
C GLU A 53 -8.08 13.38 -13.18
N ALA A 54 -6.94 13.16 -12.49
CA ALA A 54 -5.66 12.99 -13.15
C ALA A 54 -5.66 11.78 -14.09
N ASN A 55 -6.25 10.66 -13.64
CA ASN A 55 -6.38 9.45 -14.46
C ASN A 55 -7.27 9.68 -15.70
N ALA A 56 -8.37 10.42 -15.57
CA ALA A 56 -9.21 10.76 -16.72
C ALA A 56 -8.44 11.61 -17.74
N LEU A 57 -7.60 12.55 -17.30
CA LEU A 57 -6.74 13.33 -18.18
C LEU A 57 -5.70 12.46 -18.90
N LEU A 58 -5.05 11.53 -18.20
CA LEU A 58 -4.11 10.58 -18.81
C LEU A 58 -4.79 9.70 -19.87
N ALA A 59 -5.97 9.16 -19.54
CA ALA A 59 -6.77 8.37 -20.48
C ALA A 59 -7.19 9.17 -21.71
N ALA A 60 -7.60 10.43 -21.55
CA ALA A 60 -7.92 11.34 -22.65
C ALA A 60 -6.71 11.66 -23.55
N LYS A 61 -5.49 11.42 -23.07
CA LYS A 61 -4.24 11.49 -23.87
C LYS A 61 -3.87 10.15 -24.52
N GLY A 62 -4.72 9.13 -24.41
CA GLY A 62 -4.48 7.80 -24.99
C GLY A 62 -3.50 6.93 -24.19
N LEU A 63 -3.16 7.33 -22.96
CA LEU A 63 -2.33 6.51 -22.07
C LEU A 63 -3.19 5.44 -21.39
N VAL A 64 -2.61 4.27 -21.17
CA VAL A 64 -3.26 3.20 -20.40
C VAL A 64 -3.09 3.50 -18.92
N VAL A 65 -4.20 3.74 -18.24
CA VAL A 65 -4.24 3.89 -16.78
C VAL A 65 -4.33 2.50 -16.15
N ILE A 66 -3.51 2.26 -15.14
CA ILE A 66 -3.52 0.99 -14.41
C ILE A 66 -4.87 0.75 -13.72
N PRO A 67 -5.42 -0.48 -13.75
CA PRO A 67 -6.74 -0.79 -13.22
C PRO A 67 -6.70 -1.15 -11.73
N HIS A 68 -6.02 -0.33 -10.91
CA HIS A 68 -5.87 -0.55 -9.48
C HIS A 68 -6.42 0.64 -8.68
N ASP A 69 -6.94 0.36 -7.49
CA ASP A 69 -7.53 1.38 -6.61
C ASP A 69 -6.47 2.10 -5.76
N GLY A 70 -5.22 1.63 -5.75
CA GLY A 70 -4.13 2.26 -5.03
C GLY A 70 -2.78 1.60 -5.24
N VAL A 71 -1.72 2.28 -4.79
CA VAL A 71 -0.36 1.71 -4.72
C VAL A 71 0.25 2.00 -3.34
N VAL A 72 0.98 1.05 -2.79
CA VAL A 72 1.79 1.25 -1.58
C VAL A 72 3.27 1.08 -1.89
N GLU A 73 4.10 1.91 -1.26
CA GLU A 73 5.54 1.73 -1.20
C GLU A 73 5.96 1.36 0.23
N TRP A 74 6.71 0.26 0.34
CA TRP A 74 7.49 -0.10 1.51
C TRP A 74 8.97 0.16 1.21
N GLU A 75 9.68 0.83 2.10
CA GLU A 75 11.10 1.15 1.93
C GLU A 75 11.87 0.76 3.20
N ALA A 76 13.03 0.12 3.05
CA ALA A 76 13.95 -0.17 4.15
C ALA A 76 15.39 -0.25 3.64
N GLU A 77 16.37 -0.22 4.54
CA GLU A 77 17.77 -0.44 4.15
C GLU A 77 18.03 -1.90 3.75
N LYS A 78 17.30 -2.85 4.35
CA LYS A 78 17.37 -4.27 4.06
C LYS A 78 15.99 -4.83 3.76
N LEU A 79 15.89 -5.74 2.80
CA LEU A 79 14.62 -6.38 2.47
C LEU A 79 14.10 -7.20 3.66
N GLU A 80 15.02 -7.78 4.41
CA GLU A 80 14.76 -8.56 5.61
C GLU A 80 13.95 -7.77 6.65
N ASP A 81 14.21 -6.47 6.82
CA ASP A 81 13.48 -5.64 7.77
C ASP A 81 11.98 -5.53 7.41
N ILE A 82 11.65 -5.49 6.11
CA ILE A 82 10.26 -5.49 5.62
C ILE A 82 9.63 -6.88 5.82
N LEU A 83 10.38 -7.94 5.50
CA LEU A 83 9.89 -9.32 5.63
C LEU A 83 9.64 -9.70 7.11
N GLU A 84 10.52 -9.29 8.02
CA GLU A 84 10.36 -9.49 9.46
C GLU A 84 9.15 -8.74 9.99
N LEU A 85 8.95 -7.48 9.57
CA LEU A 85 7.74 -6.73 9.92
C LEU A 85 6.47 -7.45 9.45
N TRP A 86 6.43 -7.91 8.20
CA TRP A 86 5.25 -8.61 7.67
C TRP A 86 4.96 -9.95 8.35
N ALA A 87 5.99 -10.61 8.88
CA ALA A 87 5.85 -11.86 9.63
C ALA A 87 5.54 -11.64 11.13
N SER A 88 5.48 -10.39 11.60
CA SER A 88 5.36 -10.08 13.03
C SER A 88 3.97 -10.35 13.59
N GLU A 89 3.90 -10.62 14.90
CA GLU A 89 2.63 -10.80 15.60
C GLU A 89 1.80 -9.51 15.61
N GLU A 90 2.44 -8.34 15.64
CA GLU A 90 1.74 -7.06 15.55
C GLU A 90 0.99 -6.93 14.24
N VAL A 91 1.61 -7.27 13.10
CA VAL A 91 0.91 -7.27 11.80
C VAL A 91 -0.22 -8.30 11.80
N ALA A 92 0.02 -9.51 12.30
CA ALA A 92 -0.98 -10.57 12.37
C ALA A 92 -2.22 -10.17 13.21
N ASN A 93 -2.00 -9.44 14.30
CA ASN A 93 -3.04 -9.07 15.26
C ASN A 93 -3.70 -7.71 14.97
N THR A 94 -3.05 -6.82 14.20
CA THR A 94 -3.57 -5.47 13.94
C THR A 94 -3.95 -5.26 12.48
N LEU A 95 -3.01 -5.44 11.55
CA LEU A 95 -3.26 -5.17 10.14
C LEU A 95 -4.12 -6.25 9.50
N LEU A 96 -3.77 -7.53 9.63
CA LEU A 96 -4.46 -8.60 8.89
C LEU A 96 -5.98 -8.69 9.17
N PRO A 97 -6.46 -8.43 10.40
CA PRO A 97 -7.90 -8.32 10.64
C PRO A 97 -8.53 -7.11 9.96
N ASP A 98 -7.82 -5.98 9.88
CA ASP A 98 -8.27 -4.75 9.24
C ASP A 98 -8.32 -4.86 7.71
N GLU A 99 -7.28 -5.43 7.09
CA GLU A 99 -7.17 -5.60 5.63
C GLU A 99 -8.40 -6.27 5.01
N LYS A 100 -8.99 -7.24 5.73
CA LYS A 100 -10.20 -7.98 5.32
C LYS A 100 -11.44 -7.11 5.13
N ASN A 101 -11.42 -5.89 5.64
CA ASN A 101 -12.57 -4.98 5.59
C ASN A 101 -12.58 -4.09 4.35
N PHE A 102 -11.44 -3.92 3.66
CA PHE A 102 -11.37 -2.91 2.60
C PHE A 102 -10.65 -3.33 1.31
N PHE A 103 -9.75 -4.31 1.30
CA PHE A 103 -9.11 -4.74 0.05
C PHE A 103 -8.96 -6.25 -0.10
N GLU A 104 -8.84 -6.70 -1.34
CA GLU A 104 -8.64 -8.11 -1.68
C GLU A 104 -7.15 -8.46 -1.64
N ARG A 105 -6.70 -9.00 -0.50
CA ARG A 105 -5.29 -9.33 -0.27
C ARG A 105 -4.72 -10.31 -1.29
N SER A 106 -5.52 -11.26 -1.78
CA SER A 106 -5.06 -12.22 -2.80
C SER A 106 -4.81 -11.59 -4.18
N SER A 107 -5.31 -10.37 -4.41
CA SER A 107 -5.12 -9.63 -5.66
C SER A 107 -3.89 -8.73 -5.65
N VAL A 108 -3.20 -8.60 -4.50
CA VAL A 108 -2.04 -7.73 -4.36
C VAL A 108 -0.89 -8.28 -5.19
N GLN A 109 -0.33 -7.42 -6.05
CA GLN A 109 0.85 -7.73 -6.85
C GLN A 109 1.99 -6.85 -6.37
N VAL A 110 3.20 -7.40 -6.32
CA VAL A 110 4.38 -6.71 -5.79
C VAL A 110 5.53 -6.72 -6.78
N ILE A 111 6.32 -5.65 -6.77
CA ILE A 111 7.64 -5.58 -7.41
C ILE A 111 8.63 -5.00 -6.41
N ALA A 112 9.85 -5.52 -6.40
CA ALA A 112 10.94 -5.00 -5.57
C ALA A 112 12.05 -4.42 -6.45
N GLY A 113 12.64 -3.32 -6.03
CA GLY A 113 13.74 -2.69 -6.76
C GLY A 113 14.27 -1.42 -6.11
N ASP A 114 15.25 -0.82 -6.78
CA ASP A 114 15.94 0.39 -6.36
C ASP A 114 15.70 1.53 -7.37
N TRP A 115 15.66 2.76 -6.90
CA TRP A 115 15.73 3.92 -7.78
C TRP A 115 17.17 4.11 -8.25
N ILE A 116 17.34 4.29 -9.57
CA ILE A 116 18.57 4.77 -10.18
C ILE A 116 18.37 6.23 -10.56
N GLN A 117 19.36 7.09 -10.29
CA GLN A 117 19.38 8.49 -10.69
C GLN A 117 20.63 8.78 -11.50
#